data_AF-A0A427B151-F1
#
_entry.id   AF-A0A427B151-F1
#
_cell.length_a   1.000
_cell.length_b   1.000
_cell.length_c   1.000
_cell.angle_alpha   90.00
_cell.angle_beta   90.00
_cell.angle_gamma   90.00
#
_symmetry.space_group_name_H-M   'P 1'
#
loop_
_entity.id
_entity.type
_entity.pdbx_description
1 polymer ?
#
loop_
_entity_poly.entity_id
_entity_poly.type
_entity_poly.pdbx_seq_one_letter_code
_entity_poly.pdbx_strand_id
1 'polypeptide(L)'
;MFLINVDVKVSPKACGHTRGRRVVSREEAVMHIKAAIDARRESGSDIVIVARTDSRQAVSLEESLRRSRAFADAGADVLFIDALASREEMKAFCEISPLLPKMANMLEGGGRTPILNPVELEEIGFKIVSYPLSLIGVSIRAMEVCSFTVLRVYNV
;
A
#
# COMPACT_ATOMS: atom_id res chain seq x y z
N MET A 1 -15.80 9.23 1.92
CA MET A 1 -14.41 8.83 2.22
C MET A 1 -13.63 8.71 0.91
N PHE A 2 -13.03 9.81 0.44
CA PHE A 2 -12.07 9.74 -0.65
C PHE A 2 -10.68 9.50 -0.06
N LEU A 3 -10.00 8.48 -0.56
CA LEU A 3 -8.68 8.04 -0.09
C LEU A 3 -7.64 8.44 -1.13
N ILE A 4 -6.77 9.40 -0.81
CA ILE A 4 -5.65 9.74 -1.68
C ILE A 4 -4.39 9.10 -1.12
N ASN A 5 -3.78 8.26 -1.95
CA ASN A 5 -2.52 7.60 -1.64
C ASN A 5 -1.37 8.42 -2.25
N VAL A 6 -0.57 9.06 -1.39
CA VAL A 6 0.58 9.85 -1.84
C VAL A 6 1.79 8.94 -1.97
N ASP A 7 2.06 8.53 -3.22
CA ASP A 7 3.20 7.68 -3.59
C ASP A 7 4.43 8.54 -3.94
N VAL A 8 5.51 8.36 -3.18
CA VAL A 8 6.77 9.11 -3.23
C VAL A 8 7.86 8.41 -4.08
N LYS A 9 7.45 7.87 -5.24
CA LYS A 9 8.34 7.29 -6.25
C LYS A 9 8.89 8.33 -7.21
N VAL A 10 10.11 8.09 -7.68
CA VAL A 10 10.67 8.78 -8.84
C VAL A 10 9.84 8.44 -10.09
N SER A 11 9.52 9.43 -10.92
CA SER A 11 8.80 9.22 -12.18
C SER A 11 9.71 8.55 -13.24
N PRO A 12 9.22 7.61 -14.07
CA PRO A 12 7.86 7.02 -14.10
C PRO A 12 7.62 6.00 -12.98
N LYS A 13 6.39 5.95 -12.46
CA LYS A 13 6.02 5.11 -11.29
C LYS A 13 5.94 3.62 -11.66
N ALA A 14 6.54 2.77 -10.83
CA ALA A 14 6.49 1.30 -10.95
C ALA A 14 5.68 0.65 -9.82
N CYS A 15 5.18 -0.56 -10.06
CA CYS A 15 4.44 -1.35 -9.07
C CYS A 15 5.27 -1.62 -7.80
N GLY A 16 4.62 -1.55 -6.64
CA GLY A 16 5.23 -1.77 -5.33
C GLY A 16 5.61 -3.22 -5.01
N HIS A 17 5.71 -4.10 -6.00
CA HIS A 17 6.25 -5.46 -5.84
C HIS A 17 7.38 -5.81 -6.83
N THR A 18 7.77 -4.88 -7.72
CA THR A 18 8.87 -5.09 -8.69
C THR A 18 10.27 -4.77 -8.10
N ARG A 19 11.33 -5.31 -8.73
CA ARG A 19 12.76 -5.07 -8.38
C ARG A 19 13.26 -3.74 -8.98
N GLY A 20 14.30 -3.15 -8.39
CA GLY A 20 14.96 -1.94 -8.91
C GLY A 20 14.24 -0.62 -8.60
N ARG A 21 13.51 -0.57 -7.47
CA ARG A 21 12.75 0.63 -7.08
C ARG A 21 13.65 1.78 -6.65
N ARG A 22 13.19 2.98 -6.98
CA ARG A 22 13.76 4.25 -6.49
C ARG A 22 12.65 5.05 -5.81
N VAL A 23 12.97 5.56 -4.64
CA VAL A 23 12.13 6.52 -3.90
C VAL A 23 12.83 7.86 -3.87
N VAL A 24 12.07 8.94 -3.78
CA VAL A 24 12.62 10.28 -3.58
C VAL A 24 13.25 10.42 -2.19
N SER A 25 13.95 11.53 -1.93
CA SER A 25 14.51 11.81 -0.59
C SER A 25 13.42 11.83 0.47
N ARG A 26 13.79 11.68 1.75
CA ARG A 26 12.81 11.73 2.83
C ARG A 26 12.20 13.12 2.94
N GLU A 27 13.01 14.14 2.75
CA GLU A 27 12.64 15.55 2.80
C GLU A 27 11.60 15.86 1.72
N GLU A 28 11.84 15.42 0.48
CA GLU A 28 10.88 15.55 -0.62
C GLU A 28 9.59 14.76 -0.37
N ALA A 29 9.69 13.54 0.13
CA ALA A 29 8.54 12.72 0.49
C ALA A 29 7.65 13.41 1.54
N VAL A 30 8.25 14.00 2.58
CA VAL A 30 7.53 14.75 3.61
C VAL A 30 6.89 16.02 3.03
N MET A 31 7.56 16.72 2.11
CA MET A 31 6.98 17.88 1.43
C MET A 31 5.69 17.53 0.66
N HIS A 32 5.64 16.38 -0.02
CA HIS A 32 4.41 15.93 -0.69
C HIS A 32 3.25 15.69 0.29
N ILE A 33 3.54 15.11 1.47
CA ILE A 33 2.51 14.91 2.50
C ILE A 33 2.00 16.25 3.02
N LYS A 34 2.90 17.19 3.32
CA LYS A 34 2.53 18.53 3.78
C LYS A 34 1.68 19.27 2.74
N ALA A 35 2.09 19.24 1.47
CA ALA A 35 1.33 19.85 0.38
C ALA A 35 -0.09 19.27 0.25
N ALA A 36 -0.25 17.95 0.42
CA ALA A 36 -1.58 17.32 0.40
C ALA A 36 -2.44 17.76 1.59
N ILE A 37 -1.85 17.90 2.78
CA ILE A 37 -2.53 18.37 3.99
C ILE A 37 -2.95 19.83 3.85
N ASP A 38 -2.07 20.68 3.33
CA ASP A 38 -2.36 22.10 3.09
C ASP A 38 -3.47 22.26 2.06
N ALA A 39 -3.41 21.53 0.93
CA ALA A 39 -4.48 21.53 -0.08
C ALA A 39 -5.83 21.05 0.49
N ARG A 40 -5.83 20.04 1.37
CA ARG A 40 -7.05 19.60 2.08
C ARG A 40 -7.61 20.72 2.96
N ARG A 41 -6.75 21.41 3.72
CA ARG A 41 -7.15 22.51 4.61
C ARG A 41 -7.72 23.68 3.82
N GLU A 42 -7.06 24.08 2.74
CA GLU A 42 -7.49 25.19 1.88
C GLU A 42 -8.82 24.92 1.20
N SER A 43 -9.06 23.68 0.77
CA SER A 43 -10.33 23.27 0.16
C SER A 43 -11.46 23.02 1.15
N GLY A 44 -11.16 22.90 2.46
CA GLY A 44 -12.14 22.50 3.48
C GLY A 44 -12.66 21.07 3.29
N SER A 45 -11.93 20.23 2.56
CA SER A 45 -12.33 18.86 2.25
C SER A 45 -12.10 17.91 3.43
N ASP A 46 -12.93 16.87 3.53
CA ASP A 46 -12.84 15.77 4.49
C ASP A 46 -12.06 14.56 3.97
N ILE A 47 -11.27 14.73 2.90
CA ILE A 47 -10.47 13.62 2.34
C ILE A 47 -9.49 13.05 3.36
N VAL A 48 -9.28 11.73 3.28
CA VAL A 48 -8.32 11.01 4.12
C VAL A 48 -7.01 10.85 3.36
N ILE A 49 -5.92 11.28 3.99
CA ILE A 49 -4.58 11.27 3.43
C ILE A 49 -3.85 10.02 3.92
N VAL A 50 -3.62 9.09 2.99
CA VAL A 50 -2.80 7.90 3.23
C VAL A 50 -1.38 8.18 2.79
N ALA A 51 -0.48 8.25 3.76
CA ALA A 51 0.94 8.40 3.49
C ALA A 51 1.58 7.04 3.25
N ARG A 52 2.00 6.81 2.00
CA ARG A 52 2.60 5.55 1.56
C ARG A 52 4.11 5.69 1.39
N THR A 53 4.84 4.65 1.74
CA THR A 53 6.23 4.49 1.33
C THR A 53 6.52 3.12 0.73
N ASP A 54 7.29 3.12 -0.36
CA ASP A 54 7.85 1.93 -1.01
C ASP A 54 9.34 1.71 -0.63
N SER A 55 9.83 2.47 0.35
CA SER A 55 11.24 2.46 0.75
C SER A 55 11.69 1.12 1.35
N ARG A 56 10.77 0.24 1.74
CA ARG A 56 11.12 -1.08 2.30
C ARG A 56 11.94 -1.90 1.32
N GLN A 57 11.56 -1.86 0.05
CA GLN A 57 12.20 -2.62 -1.03
C GLN A 57 13.27 -1.81 -1.75
N ALA A 58 13.21 -0.48 -1.69
CA ALA A 58 14.15 0.41 -2.35
C ALA A 58 15.38 0.75 -1.48
N VAL A 59 15.22 0.78 -0.16
CA VAL A 59 16.24 1.24 0.80
C VAL A 59 16.39 0.24 1.95
N SER A 60 15.51 0.29 2.95
CA SER A 60 15.53 -0.61 4.12
C SER A 60 14.21 -0.53 4.93
N LEU A 61 14.01 -1.49 5.83
CA LEU A 61 12.93 -1.41 6.82
C LEU A 61 13.08 -0.17 7.70
N GLU A 62 14.26 0.04 8.29
CA GLU A 62 14.53 1.16 9.18
C GLU A 62 14.20 2.52 8.54
N GLU A 63 14.57 2.71 7.28
CA GLU A 63 14.23 3.94 6.56
C GLU A 63 12.72 4.08 6.33
N SER A 64 12.02 2.97 6.07
CA SER A 64 10.56 2.96 5.95
C SER A 64 9.90 3.40 7.25
N LEU A 65 10.37 2.86 8.37
CA LEU A 65 9.91 3.18 9.71
C LEU A 65 10.14 4.66 10.05
N ARG A 66 11.32 5.21 9.73
CA ARG A 66 11.63 6.64 9.89
C ARG A 66 10.72 7.53 9.03
N ARG A 67 10.48 7.14 7.78
CA ARG A 67 9.55 7.86 6.89
C ARG A 67 8.12 7.85 7.42
N SER A 68 7.62 6.70 7.86
CA SER A 68 6.29 6.58 8.44
C SER A 68 6.10 7.46 9.67
N ARG A 69 7.12 7.56 10.55
CA ARG A 69 7.07 8.51 11.67
C ARG A 69 7.02 9.96 11.19
N ALA A 70 7.90 10.33 10.26
CA ALA A 70 7.91 11.69 9.70
C ALA A 70 6.59 12.05 8.99
N PHE A 71 5.91 11.09 8.35
CA PHE A 71 4.60 11.30 7.75
C PHE A 71 3.49 11.48 8.79
N ALA A 72 3.56 10.75 9.90
CA ALA A 72 2.66 10.95 11.04
C ALA A 72 2.85 12.36 11.62
N ASP A 73 4.10 12.77 11.85
CA ASP A 73 4.44 14.10 12.37
C ASP A 73 4.02 15.22 11.41
N ALA A 74 4.01 14.95 10.10
CA ALA A 74 3.51 15.88 9.09
C ALA A 74 1.99 16.03 9.11
N GLY A 75 1.25 15.10 9.72
CA GLY A 75 -0.22 15.15 9.86
C GLY A 75 -0.99 14.21 8.93
N ALA A 76 -0.36 13.13 8.44
CA ALA A 76 -1.07 12.09 7.71
C ALA A 76 -2.11 11.40 8.60
N ASP A 77 -3.25 10.98 8.03
CA ASP A 77 -4.31 10.32 8.80
C ASP A 77 -4.12 8.80 8.87
N VAL A 78 -3.52 8.20 7.83
CA VAL A 78 -3.27 6.76 7.71
C VAL A 78 -1.85 6.54 7.22
N LEU A 79 -1.17 5.54 7.77
CA LEU A 79 0.17 5.14 7.34
C LEU A 79 0.13 3.82 6.55
N PHE A 80 1.00 3.73 5.54
CA PHE A 80 1.15 2.54 4.72
C PHE A 80 2.62 2.32 4.32
N ILE A 81 3.20 1.18 4.72
CA ILE A 81 4.46 0.69 4.15
C ILE A 81 4.12 -0.45 3.19
N ASP A 82 4.53 -0.32 1.93
CA ASP A 82 4.29 -1.37 0.94
C ASP A 82 5.36 -2.46 1.00
N ALA A 83 4.94 -3.70 0.69
CA ALA A 83 5.80 -4.88 0.60
C ALA A 83 6.65 -5.18 1.85
N LEU A 84 6.06 -5.08 3.06
CA LEU A 84 6.62 -5.65 4.30
C LEU A 84 6.77 -7.16 4.15
N ALA A 85 7.90 -7.72 4.58
CA ALA A 85 8.32 -9.08 4.23
C ALA A 85 8.01 -10.14 5.30
N SER A 86 7.63 -9.75 6.52
CA SER A 86 7.30 -10.69 7.60
C SER A 86 6.32 -10.10 8.62
N ARG A 87 5.76 -10.96 9.48
CA ARG A 87 4.88 -10.53 10.58
C ARG A 87 5.62 -9.66 11.60
N GLU A 88 6.91 -9.87 11.77
CA GLU A 88 7.77 -9.09 12.67
C GLU A 88 7.92 -7.65 12.15
N GLU A 89 8.15 -7.48 10.84
CA GLU A 89 8.19 -6.14 10.24
C GLU A 89 6.83 -5.42 10.34
N MET A 90 5.74 -6.17 10.17
CA MET A 90 4.38 -5.69 10.34
C MET A 90 4.10 -5.20 11.76
N LYS A 91 4.53 -5.95 12.78
CA LYS A 91 4.42 -5.55 14.19
C LYS A 91 5.24 -4.29 14.47
N ALA A 92 6.50 -4.27 14.04
CA ALA A 92 7.37 -3.10 14.19
C ALA A 92 6.78 -1.84 13.54
N PHE A 93 6.13 -1.97 12.38
CA PHE A 93 5.42 -0.87 11.74
C PHE A 93 4.23 -0.38 12.57
N CYS A 94 3.44 -1.30 13.14
CA CYS A 94 2.27 -0.95 13.95
C CYS A 94 2.65 -0.18 15.23
N GLU A 95 3.83 -0.42 15.80
CA GLU A 95 4.34 0.19 17.03
C GLU A 95 4.80 1.66 16.87
N ILE A 96 5.16 2.11 15.67
CA ILE A 96 5.82 3.42 15.47
C ILE A 96 4.94 4.62 15.77
N SER A 97 3.65 4.51 15.47
CA SER A 97 2.66 5.56 15.70
C SER A 97 1.33 4.92 16.10
N PRO A 98 1.19 4.46 17.35
CA PRO A 98 0.08 3.59 17.77
C PRO A 98 -1.31 4.21 17.53
N LEU A 99 -1.40 5.55 17.57
CA LEU A 99 -2.66 6.29 17.42
C LEU A 99 -3.18 6.33 15.97
N LEU A 100 -2.29 6.23 14.98
CA LEU A 100 -2.71 6.28 13.57
C LEU A 100 -3.08 4.88 13.07
N PRO A 101 -4.16 4.73 12.30
CA PRO A 101 -4.48 3.48 11.61
C PRO A 101 -3.41 3.12 10.57
N LYS A 102 -3.11 1.82 10.47
CA LYS A 102 -2.19 1.27 9.47
C LYS A 102 -2.99 0.54 8.41
N MET A 103 -2.58 0.75 7.16
CA MET A 103 -3.12 0.05 6.01
C MET A 103 -2.18 -1.07 5.59
N ALA A 104 -2.74 -2.26 5.38
CA ALA A 104 -2.07 -3.39 4.76
C ALA A 104 -2.54 -3.54 3.30
N ASN A 105 -1.68 -4.07 2.44
CA ASN A 105 -2.01 -4.42 1.07
C ASN A 105 -1.72 -5.90 0.83
N MET A 106 -2.77 -6.69 0.65
CA MET A 106 -2.69 -8.13 0.42
C MET A 106 -2.68 -8.40 -1.09
N LEU A 107 -1.47 -8.55 -1.65
CA LEU A 107 -1.28 -8.84 -3.06
C LEU A 107 -1.20 -10.35 -3.30
N GLU A 108 -2.35 -10.99 -3.58
CA GLU A 108 -2.41 -12.42 -3.89
C GLU A 108 -1.66 -12.75 -5.21
N GLY A 109 -0.99 -13.89 -5.28
CA GLY A 109 -0.35 -14.37 -6.53
C GLY A 109 1.14 -14.03 -6.72
N GLY A 110 1.88 -13.72 -5.64
CA GLY A 110 3.35 -13.66 -5.68
C GLY A 110 3.99 -12.39 -5.14
N GLY A 111 3.25 -11.59 -4.35
CA GLY A 111 3.83 -10.49 -3.59
C GLY A 111 4.85 -10.97 -2.54
N ARG A 112 5.71 -10.06 -2.06
CA ARG A 112 6.65 -10.35 -0.97
C ARG A 112 5.99 -10.44 0.40
N THR A 113 4.82 -9.83 0.54
CA THR A 113 4.11 -9.76 1.82
C THR A 113 3.38 -11.09 2.07
N PRO A 114 3.57 -11.72 3.24
CA PRO A 114 2.78 -12.88 3.63
C PRO A 114 1.29 -12.54 3.58
N ILE A 115 0.49 -13.40 2.95
CA ILE A 115 -0.96 -13.20 2.86
C ILE A 115 -1.58 -13.60 4.19
N LEU A 116 -2.20 -12.63 4.85
CA LEU A 116 -2.89 -12.78 6.12
C LEU A 116 -4.37 -12.47 5.93
N ASN A 117 -5.23 -13.16 6.69
CA ASN A 117 -6.65 -12.84 6.72
C ASN A 117 -6.90 -11.58 7.58
N PRO A 118 -8.10 -10.96 7.48
CA PRO A 118 -8.42 -9.74 8.23
C PRO A 118 -8.27 -9.87 9.76
N VAL A 119 -8.57 -11.03 10.33
CA VAL A 119 -8.47 -11.28 11.78
C VAL A 119 -7.01 -11.24 12.22
N GLU A 120 -6.12 -11.92 11.49
CA GLU A 120 -4.68 -11.92 11.77
C GLU A 120 -4.06 -10.52 11.63
N LEU A 121 -4.55 -9.73 10.65
CA LEU A 121 -4.11 -8.34 10.46
C LEU A 121 -4.57 -7.43 11.59
N GLU A 122 -5.80 -7.61 12.07
CA GLU A 122 -6.34 -6.88 13.21
C GLU A 122 -5.56 -7.19 14.49
N GLU A 123 -5.24 -8.47 14.75
CA GLU A 123 -4.42 -8.91 15.89
C GLU A 123 -3.02 -8.26 15.90
N ILE A 124 -2.44 -8.02 14.72
CA ILE A 124 -1.15 -7.32 14.60
C ILE A 124 -1.30 -5.81 14.83
N GLY A 125 -2.47 -5.23 14.56
CA GLY A 125 -2.76 -3.81 14.77
C GLY A 125 -3.09 -3.02 13.50
N PHE A 126 -3.28 -3.67 12.36
CA PHE A 126 -3.81 -3.00 11.17
C PHE A 126 -5.29 -2.68 11.33
N LYS A 127 -5.74 -1.61 10.66
CA LYS A 127 -7.13 -1.15 10.68
C LYS A 127 -7.77 -1.07 9.30
N ILE A 128 -6.95 -1.17 8.26
CA ILE A 128 -7.40 -1.12 6.86
C ILE A 128 -6.63 -2.20 6.10
N VAL A 129 -7.31 -2.93 5.22
CA VAL A 129 -6.69 -3.88 4.29
C VAL A 129 -7.25 -3.67 2.90
N SER A 130 -6.37 -3.67 1.88
CA SER A 130 -6.75 -3.71 0.48
C SER A 130 -6.40 -5.04 -0.18
N TYR A 131 -7.30 -5.50 -1.04
CA TYR A 131 -7.16 -6.70 -1.86
C TYR A 131 -7.24 -6.32 -3.35
N PRO A 132 -6.18 -5.71 -3.91
CA PRO A 132 -6.25 -5.09 -5.23
C PRO A 132 -6.36 -6.09 -6.39
N LEU A 133 -6.01 -7.37 -6.18
CA LEU A 133 -6.02 -8.38 -7.23
C LEU A 133 -7.14 -9.40 -7.14
N SER A 134 -7.85 -9.56 -6.01
CA SER A 134 -8.83 -10.64 -5.87
C SER A 134 -9.90 -10.62 -6.97
N LEU A 135 -10.55 -9.48 -7.20
CA LEU A 135 -11.62 -9.37 -8.20
C LEU A 135 -11.09 -9.49 -9.63
N ILE A 136 -9.93 -8.89 -9.91
CA ILE A 136 -9.30 -8.97 -11.23
C ILE A 136 -8.89 -10.42 -11.51
N GLY A 137 -8.26 -11.09 -10.55
CA GLY A 137 -7.83 -12.48 -10.65
C GLY A 137 -9.00 -13.44 -10.89
N VAL A 138 -10.10 -13.28 -10.13
CA VAL A 138 -11.32 -14.07 -10.35
C VAL A 138 -11.91 -13.81 -11.74
N SER A 139 -11.94 -12.56 -12.18
CA SER A 139 -12.45 -12.19 -13.51
C SER A 139 -11.61 -12.82 -14.62
N ILE A 140 -10.28 -12.77 -14.52
CA ILE A 140 -9.36 -13.40 -15.47
C ILE A 140 -9.64 -14.89 -15.56
N ARG A 141 -9.75 -15.58 -14.41
CA ARG A 141 -10.06 -17.02 -14.39
C ARG A 141 -11.40 -17.36 -15.03
N ALA A 142 -12.43 -16.57 -14.76
CA ALA A 142 -13.75 -16.78 -15.38
C ALA A 142 -13.68 -16.61 -16.91
N MET A 143 -12.98 -15.57 -17.39
CA MET A 143 -12.79 -15.33 -18.83
C MET A 143 -12.00 -16.47 -19.50
N GLU A 144 -10.96 -17.00 -18.86
CA GLU A 144 -10.22 -18.17 -19.34
C GLU A 144 -11.15 -19.39 -19.50
N VAL A 145 -11.92 -19.73 -18.47
CA VAL A 145 -12.84 -20.88 -18.48
C VAL A 145 -13.91 -20.74 -19.57
N CYS A 146 -14.51 -19.55 -19.72
CA CYS A 146 -15.49 -19.29 -20.77
C CYS A 146 -14.87 -19.43 -22.16
N SER A 147 -13.65 -18.90 -22.37
CA SER A 147 -12.94 -18.99 -23.64
C SER A 147 -12.65 -20.44 -24.04
N PHE A 148 -12.19 -21.27 -23.10
CA PHE A 148 -11.98 -22.70 -23.35
C PHE A 148 -13.29 -23.47 -23.59
N THR A 149 -14.38 -23.09 -22.94
CA THR A 149 -15.70 -23.72 -23.16
C THR A 149 -16.24 -23.41 -24.55
N VAL A 150 -16.13 -22.15 -25.01
CA VAL A 150 -16.50 -21.73 -26.36
C VAL A 150 -15.67 -22.48 -27.40
N LEU A 151 -14.34 -22.52 -27.24
CA LEU A 151 -13.47 -23.25 -28.18
C LEU A 151 -13.77 -24.76 -28.22
N ARG A 152 -14.25 -25.35 -27.12
CA ARG A 152 -14.67 -26.76 -27.08
C ARG A 152 -15.98 -27.02 -27.84
N VAL A 153 -16.88 -26.04 -27.89
CA VAL A 153 -18.13 -26.10 -28.69
C VAL A 153 -17.83 -25.89 -30.18
N TYR A 154 -16.78 -25.13 -30.53
CA TYR A 154 -16.38 -24.88 -31.91
C TYR A 154 -15.31 -25.84 -32.46
N ASN A 155 -14.91 -26.87 -31.70
CA ASN A 155 -14.16 -28.00 -32.25
C ASN A 155 -15.10 -28.92 -33.04
N VAL A 156 -15.17 -28.62 -34.34
CA VAL A 156 -15.07 -29.64 -35.40
C VAL A 156 -13.72 -30.37 -35.26
#